data_AF-A0A917AHP9-F1
#
_entry.id   AF-A0A917AHP9-F1
#
_cell.length_a   1.000
_cell.length_b   1.000
_cell.length_c   1.000
_cell.angle_alpha   90.00
_cell.angle_beta   90.00
_cell.angle_gamma   90.00
#
_symmetry.space_group_name_H-M   'P 1'
#
loop_
_entity.id
_entity.type
_entity.pdbx_description
1 polymer ?
#
loop_
_entity_poly.entity_id
_entity_poly.type
_entity_poly.pdbx_seq_one_letter_code
_entity_poly.pdbx_strand_id
1 'polypeptide(L)'
;MTSTFKALAISAVIAAMPAVATAQSFPQVEDRFWILWEKEGLSGTGCPKGAACVFSRDYRATLLSDKVTPQLQKLFQQDQGVYERGRLGPAKDAPHVCQQHGAVAYLETNPELQLLSDRLDALRGLVGVGLDLRKLKPPPGESNVFGQRLHEAFTRKFRDAGLIVVSPDESARLPGQPKFNLFFSFSDDDSTCEYTFSVFASLSQTALLSRDLRTKLSVGVWSFSTKPKHGETLTEYDAILRAADAFLEDFKEANAPGNGN
;
A
#
# COMPACT_ATOMS: atom_id res chain seq x y z
N MET A 1 -0.27 1.95 -28.65
CA MET A 1 0.20 0.56 -28.56
C MET A 1 1.66 0.59 -28.21
N THR A 2 2.00 0.26 -26.96
CA THR A 2 3.37 0.29 -26.45
C THR A 2 3.65 -1.07 -25.84
N SER A 3 4.49 -1.86 -26.51
CA SER A 3 4.94 -3.18 -26.04
C SER A 3 6.23 -3.02 -25.26
N THR A 4 6.34 -3.64 -24.09
CA THR A 4 7.57 -3.61 -23.27
C THR A 4 8.08 -5.04 -23.06
N PHE A 5 9.37 -5.23 -23.35
CA PHE A 5 10.08 -6.51 -23.25
C PHE A 5 10.76 -6.66 -21.88
N LYS A 6 10.62 -7.81 -21.22
CA LYS A 6 11.50 -8.24 -20.12
C LYS A 6 11.83 -9.72 -20.25
N ALA A 7 13.13 -10.06 -20.20
CA ALA A 7 13.64 -11.43 -20.19
C ALA A 7 14.24 -11.73 -18.81
N LEU A 8 14.02 -12.95 -18.29
CA LEU A 8 14.55 -13.39 -17.01
C LEU A 8 15.01 -14.85 -17.14
N ALA A 9 16.26 -15.13 -16.77
CA ALA A 9 16.88 -16.45 -16.78
C ALA A 9 17.10 -16.94 -15.34
N ILE A 10 16.77 -18.19 -15.04
CA ILE A 10 16.99 -18.81 -13.72
C ILE A 10 17.69 -20.16 -13.92
N SER A 11 18.83 -20.35 -13.26
CA SER A 11 19.56 -21.62 -13.18
C SER A 11 19.54 -22.14 -11.74
N ALA A 12 19.34 -23.45 -11.56
CA ALA A 12 19.37 -24.11 -10.26
C ALA A 12 20.54 -25.11 -10.19
N VAL A 13 21.27 -25.10 -9.06
CA VAL A 13 22.37 -26.02 -8.74
C VAL A 13 21.91 -26.98 -7.64
N ILE A 14 22.07 -28.28 -7.85
CA ILE A 14 21.82 -29.32 -6.82
C ILE A 14 23.16 -29.99 -6.49
N ALA A 15 23.56 -29.94 -5.22
CA ALA A 15 24.70 -30.69 -4.69
C ALA A 15 24.24 -32.06 -4.19
N ALA A 16 24.89 -33.12 -4.68
CA ALA A 16 24.63 -34.51 -4.36
C ALA A 16 25.80 -35.14 -3.56
N MET A 17 25.50 -36.21 -2.83
CA MET A 17 26.47 -37.17 -2.29
C MET A 17 25.83 -38.58 -2.25
N PRO A 18 26.62 -39.68 -2.31
CA PRO A 18 26.98 -40.27 -3.60
C PRO A 18 26.73 -41.79 -3.72
N ALA A 19 26.94 -42.26 -4.96
CA ALA A 19 27.28 -43.61 -5.42
C ALA A 19 26.13 -44.62 -5.64
N VAL A 20 25.82 -44.90 -6.91
CA VAL A 20 26.38 -46.04 -7.67
C VAL A 20 26.44 -45.65 -9.16
N ALA A 21 27.59 -45.86 -9.79
CA ALA A 21 27.85 -45.54 -11.18
C ALA A 21 27.19 -46.56 -12.13
N THR A 22 26.04 -46.21 -12.68
CA THR A 22 25.65 -46.63 -14.03
C THR A 22 25.91 -45.46 -14.94
N ALA A 23 26.79 -45.61 -15.94
CA ALA A 23 26.93 -44.67 -17.04
C ALA A 23 25.65 -44.73 -17.91
N GLN A 24 24.56 -44.16 -17.38
CA GLN A 24 23.43 -43.77 -18.17
C GLN A 24 23.91 -42.54 -18.96
N SER A 25 23.98 -42.68 -20.28
CA SER A 25 24.00 -41.52 -21.17
C SER A 25 22.77 -40.70 -20.80
N PHE A 26 22.96 -39.61 -20.06
CA PHE A 26 21.90 -38.65 -19.83
C PHE A 26 21.39 -38.23 -21.21
N PRO A 27 20.07 -38.22 -21.45
CA PRO A 27 19.57 -37.58 -22.66
C PRO A 27 20.19 -36.19 -22.70
N GLN A 28 20.84 -35.85 -23.82
CA GLN A 28 21.38 -34.51 -23.99
C GLN A 28 20.26 -33.54 -23.66
N VAL A 29 20.47 -32.73 -22.62
CA VAL A 29 19.54 -31.67 -22.26
C VAL A 29 19.69 -30.65 -23.37
N GLU A 30 18.88 -30.77 -24.41
CA GLU A 30 18.78 -29.77 -25.46
C GLU A 30 18.13 -28.53 -24.84
N ASP A 31 18.89 -27.45 -24.76
CA ASP A 31 18.34 -26.15 -24.41
C ASP A 31 17.33 -25.73 -25.50
N ARG A 32 16.05 -25.66 -25.12
CA ARG A 32 14.96 -25.24 -26.01
C ARG A 32 14.51 -23.84 -25.64
N PHE A 33 14.60 -22.93 -26.59
CA PHE A 33 14.13 -21.56 -26.42
C PHE A 33 12.72 -21.43 -27.00
N TRP A 34 11.81 -20.77 -26.28
CA TRP A 34 10.44 -20.55 -26.73
C TRP A 34 10.15 -19.06 -26.81
N ILE A 35 9.45 -18.63 -27.86
CA ILE A 35 8.89 -17.28 -27.95
C ILE A 35 7.43 -17.35 -27.52
N LEU A 36 7.10 -16.56 -26.50
CA LEU A 36 5.74 -16.38 -26.00
C LEU A 36 5.13 -15.12 -26.58
N TRP A 37 3.97 -15.28 -27.20
CA TRP A 37 3.12 -14.19 -27.66
C TRP A 37 1.93 -14.07 -26.72
N GLU A 38 1.73 -12.86 -26.21
CA GLU A 38 0.57 -12.48 -25.40
C GLU A 38 -0.33 -11.58 -26.25
N LYS A 39 -1.57 -12.02 -26.47
CA LYS A 39 -2.61 -11.18 -27.06
C LYS A 39 -3.57 -10.76 -25.96
N GLU A 40 -3.63 -9.46 -25.72
CA GLU A 40 -4.60 -8.85 -24.83
C GLU A 40 -5.86 -8.47 -25.64
N GLY A 41 -7.02 -8.84 -25.12
CA GLY A 41 -8.32 -8.55 -25.71
C GLY A 41 -9.22 -7.87 -24.68
N LEU A 42 -10.01 -6.91 -25.15
CA LEU A 42 -11.08 -6.28 -24.39
C LEU A 42 -12.37 -6.57 -25.14
N SER A 43 -13.27 -7.33 -24.53
CA SER A 43 -14.60 -7.60 -25.07
C SER A 43 -15.68 -7.06 -24.14
N GLY A 44 -16.55 -6.22 -24.68
CA GLY A 44 -17.63 -5.54 -23.95
C GLY A 44 -18.13 -4.32 -24.71
N THR A 45 -19.35 -3.87 -24.42
CA THR A 45 -19.93 -2.65 -25.02
C THR A 45 -19.46 -1.41 -24.24
N GLY A 46 -18.83 -0.44 -24.93
CA GLY A 46 -18.50 0.88 -24.35
C GLY A 46 -17.14 1.00 -23.63
N CYS A 47 -16.10 0.25 -24.03
CA CYS A 47 -14.78 0.31 -23.38
C CYS A 47 -13.96 1.51 -23.89
N PRO A 48 -13.82 2.59 -23.08
CA PRO A 48 -12.52 2.83 -22.43
C PRO A 48 -12.58 3.34 -20.97
N LYS A 49 -13.77 3.46 -20.32
CA LYS A 49 -13.95 3.79 -18.88
C LYS A 49 -15.35 3.39 -18.36
N GLY A 50 -15.70 2.10 -18.36
CA GLY A 50 -17.00 1.62 -17.87
C GLY A 50 -16.99 0.13 -17.48
N ALA A 51 -17.75 -0.22 -16.44
CA ALA A 51 -17.61 -1.43 -15.61
C ALA A 51 -18.08 -2.78 -16.24
N ALA A 52 -17.95 -2.97 -17.55
CA ALA A 52 -18.45 -4.17 -18.23
C ALA A 52 -17.48 -4.80 -19.24
N CYS A 53 -16.19 -4.45 -19.19
CA CYS A 53 -15.19 -5.01 -20.10
C CYS A 53 -14.62 -6.31 -19.54
N VAL A 54 -14.85 -7.42 -20.25
CA VAL A 54 -14.17 -8.69 -19.99
C VAL A 54 -12.81 -8.62 -20.66
N PHE A 55 -11.77 -8.75 -19.84
CA PHE A 55 -10.39 -8.77 -20.31
C PHE A 55 -9.96 -10.22 -20.52
N SER A 56 -9.49 -10.53 -21.73
CA SER A 56 -9.01 -11.85 -22.10
C SER A 56 -7.52 -11.79 -22.45
N ARG A 57 -6.75 -12.77 -21.99
CA ARG A 57 -5.35 -12.95 -22.38
C ARG A 57 -5.17 -14.30 -23.01
N ASP A 58 -4.70 -14.31 -24.25
CA ASP A 58 -4.34 -15.53 -24.96
C ASP A 58 -2.83 -15.62 -25.08
N TYR A 59 -2.27 -16.74 -24.63
CA TYR A 59 -0.84 -17.03 -24.75
C TYR A 59 -0.62 -18.09 -25.82
N ARG A 60 0.38 -17.87 -26.68
CA ARG A 60 0.89 -18.89 -27.61
C ARG A 60 2.40 -18.96 -27.54
N ALA A 61 2.94 -20.16 -27.37
CA ALA A 61 4.36 -20.42 -27.38
C ALA A 61 4.78 -21.10 -28.68
N THR A 62 5.86 -20.60 -29.28
CA THR A 62 6.48 -21.15 -30.50
C THR A 62 7.93 -21.50 -30.22
N LEU A 63 8.35 -22.71 -30.62
CA LEU A 63 9.73 -23.17 -30.44
C LEU A 63 10.67 -22.37 -31.34
N LEU A 64 11.74 -21.84 -30.75
CA LEU A 64 12.83 -21.20 -31.46
C LEU A 64 13.89 -22.25 -31.76
N SER A 65 13.93 -22.73 -33.00
CA SER A 65 14.99 -23.64 -33.42
C SER A 65 16.32 -22.89 -33.53
N ASP A 66 17.38 -23.61 -33.19
CA ASP A 66 18.82 -23.34 -33.36
C ASP A 66 19.26 -22.91 -34.78
N LYS A 67 18.42 -23.10 -35.80
CA LYS A 67 18.63 -22.54 -37.15
C LYS A 67 18.07 -21.12 -37.27
N VAL A 68 18.87 -20.15 -36.83
CA VAL A 68 18.46 -18.76 -36.56
C VAL A 68 18.10 -17.88 -37.79
N THR A 69 18.05 -18.27 -39.06
CA THR A 69 18.33 -17.23 -40.10
C THR A 69 17.24 -16.70 -41.06
N PRO A 70 16.06 -17.31 -41.27
CA PRO A 70 14.95 -16.60 -41.98
C PRO A 70 13.57 -16.68 -41.33
N GLN A 71 13.36 -17.60 -40.38
CA GLN A 71 12.07 -17.82 -39.73
C GLN A 71 11.75 -16.77 -38.66
N LEU A 72 12.77 -16.29 -37.93
CA LEU A 72 12.65 -15.16 -37.00
C LEU A 72 12.17 -13.89 -37.71
N GLN A 73 12.75 -13.55 -38.87
CA GLN A 73 12.31 -12.41 -39.69
C GLN A 73 10.87 -12.58 -40.21
N LYS A 74 10.47 -13.78 -40.64
CA LYS A 74 9.06 -14.06 -41.01
C LYS A 74 8.11 -13.95 -39.82
N LEU A 75 8.53 -14.36 -38.62
CA LEU A 75 7.73 -14.27 -37.40
C LEU A 75 7.33 -12.82 -37.11
N PHE A 76 8.28 -11.88 -37.26
CA PHE A 76 8.05 -10.45 -37.04
C PHE A 76 7.46 -9.70 -38.25
N GLN A 77 7.46 -10.30 -39.45
CA GLN A 77 6.89 -9.68 -40.68
C GLN A 77 5.48 -10.20 -41.04
N GLN A 78 5.05 -11.36 -40.54
CA GLN A 78 3.72 -11.93 -40.86
C GLN A 78 2.60 -11.47 -39.90
N ASP A 79 2.86 -10.49 -39.04
CA ASP A 79 2.06 -10.17 -37.85
C ASP A 79 0.75 -9.41 -38.07
N GLN A 80 0.14 -9.50 -39.27
CA GLN A 80 -1.22 -8.98 -39.48
C GLN A 80 -2.15 -9.89 -40.29
N GLY A 81 -1.67 -10.76 -41.18
CA GLY A 81 -2.55 -11.46 -42.14
C GLY A 81 -2.72 -12.98 -41.98
N VAL A 82 -1.81 -13.65 -41.27
CA VAL A 82 -1.83 -15.13 -41.13
C VAL A 82 -2.51 -15.57 -39.83
N TYR A 83 -2.49 -14.71 -38.81
CA TYR A 83 -2.97 -15.01 -37.47
C TYR A 83 -4.49 -15.07 -37.32
N GLU A 84 -5.26 -14.46 -38.25
CA GLU A 84 -6.72 -14.61 -38.28
C GLU A 84 -7.19 -15.97 -38.81
N ARG A 85 -6.32 -16.76 -39.47
CA ARG A 85 -6.71 -18.01 -40.13
C ARG A 85 -6.39 -19.30 -39.36
N GLY A 86 -6.10 -19.21 -38.06
CA GLY A 86 -6.10 -20.36 -37.14
C GLY A 86 -5.18 -21.55 -37.50
N ARG A 87 -4.18 -21.37 -38.38
CA ARG A 87 -3.47 -22.48 -39.03
C ARG A 87 -2.22 -23.02 -38.31
N LEU A 88 -1.83 -22.43 -37.19
CA LEU A 88 -0.72 -22.95 -36.38
C LEU A 88 -1.22 -23.10 -34.95
N GLY A 89 -1.63 -24.33 -34.61
CA GLY A 89 -1.88 -24.72 -33.22
C GLY A 89 -0.56 -24.79 -32.44
N PRO A 90 -0.59 -24.71 -31.10
CA PRO A 90 0.61 -24.82 -30.28
C PRO A 90 1.34 -26.14 -30.54
N ALA A 91 2.67 -26.11 -30.52
CA ALA A 91 3.48 -27.32 -30.62
C ALA A 91 3.16 -28.26 -29.44
N LYS A 92 3.19 -29.58 -29.68
CA LYS A 92 2.77 -30.60 -28.69
C LYS A 92 3.59 -30.57 -27.40
N ASP A 93 4.81 -30.06 -27.46
CA ASP A 93 5.78 -29.92 -26.37
C ASP A 93 5.92 -28.46 -25.87
N ALA A 94 5.06 -27.55 -26.32
CA ALA A 94 5.07 -26.17 -25.86
C ALA A 94 4.84 -26.09 -24.34
N PRO A 95 5.55 -25.21 -23.63
CA PRO A 95 5.32 -25.01 -22.21
C PRO A 95 3.88 -24.55 -22.01
N HIS A 96 3.14 -25.29 -21.21
CA HIS A 96 1.82 -24.87 -20.77
C HIS A 96 1.98 -23.66 -19.86
N VAL A 97 1.66 -22.47 -20.38
CA VAL A 97 1.44 -21.31 -19.53
C VAL A 97 0.23 -21.64 -18.71
N CYS A 98 0.44 -21.90 -17.42
CA CYS A 98 -0.66 -21.97 -16.47
C CYS A 98 -1.30 -20.59 -16.50
N GLN A 99 -2.41 -20.45 -17.24
CA GLN A 99 -3.34 -19.36 -17.02
C GLN A 99 -3.84 -19.58 -15.60
N GLN A 100 -3.15 -18.97 -14.64
CA GLN A 100 -3.66 -18.85 -13.29
C GLN A 100 -4.88 -17.94 -13.38
N HIS A 101 -6.01 -18.55 -13.76
CA HIS A 101 -7.34 -18.02 -13.46
C HIS A 101 -7.59 -17.99 -11.94
N GLY A 102 -6.61 -18.37 -11.11
CA GLY A 102 -6.63 -18.20 -9.66
C GLY A 102 -5.27 -17.75 -9.14
N ALA A 103 -5.27 -16.62 -8.43
CA ALA A 103 -4.21 -16.08 -7.58
C ALA A 103 -3.19 -15.08 -8.17
N VAL A 104 -3.56 -14.31 -9.19
CA VAL A 104 -3.39 -12.86 -8.95
C VAL A 104 -4.45 -12.56 -7.91
N ALA A 105 -4.04 -12.14 -6.70
CA ALA A 105 -4.97 -11.45 -5.83
C ALA A 105 -5.38 -10.20 -6.60
N TYR A 106 -6.42 -10.34 -7.43
CA TYR A 106 -7.17 -9.22 -7.95
C TYR A 106 -7.61 -8.50 -6.69
N LEU A 107 -6.91 -7.42 -6.34
CA LEU A 107 -7.65 -6.29 -5.85
C LEU A 107 -8.69 -6.06 -6.95
N GLU A 108 -9.95 -6.38 -6.66
CA GLU A 108 -11.07 -6.19 -7.60
C GLU A 108 -11.12 -4.75 -8.11
N THR A 109 -10.39 -3.85 -7.44
CA THR A 109 -10.08 -2.49 -7.84
C THR A 109 -8.62 -2.34 -8.27
N ASN A 110 -8.38 -1.76 -9.45
CA ASN A 110 -7.06 -1.27 -9.81
C ASN A 110 -6.71 -0.09 -8.87
N PRO A 111 -5.69 -0.20 -8.00
CA PRO A 111 -5.37 0.84 -7.02
C PRO A 111 -4.95 2.17 -7.68
N GLU A 112 -4.47 2.15 -8.92
CA GLU A 112 -4.11 3.38 -9.66
C GLU A 112 -5.34 4.13 -10.20
N LEU A 113 -6.51 3.47 -10.25
CA LEU A 113 -7.77 4.08 -10.64
C LEU A 113 -8.59 4.57 -9.44
N GLN A 114 -8.14 4.31 -8.22
CA GLN A 114 -8.76 4.86 -7.03
C GLN A 114 -8.50 6.36 -6.94
N LEU A 115 -9.52 7.12 -6.53
CA LEU A 115 -9.37 8.55 -6.27
C LEU A 115 -8.42 8.74 -5.07
N LEU A 116 -7.68 9.85 -5.10
CA LEU A 116 -6.89 10.24 -3.94
C LEU A 116 -7.84 10.51 -2.77
N SER A 117 -7.52 9.90 -1.63
CA SER A 117 -8.19 10.13 -0.35
C SER A 117 -8.17 11.62 -0.01
N ASP A 118 -9.30 12.16 0.42
CA ASP A 118 -9.30 13.43 1.15
C ASP A 118 -8.84 13.21 2.61
N ARG A 119 -8.77 14.30 3.39
CA ARG A 119 -8.31 14.27 4.78
C ARG A 119 -9.23 13.44 5.69
N LEU A 120 -10.54 13.41 5.41
CA LEU A 120 -11.54 12.74 6.25
C LEU A 120 -11.69 11.25 5.89
N ASP A 121 -11.54 10.91 4.61
CA ASP A 121 -11.53 9.54 4.10
C ASP A 121 -10.57 8.64 4.89
N ALA A 122 -9.39 9.17 5.25
CA ALA A 122 -8.39 8.43 6.01
C ALA A 122 -8.80 8.13 7.47
N LEU A 123 -9.81 8.82 8.00
CA LEU A 123 -10.35 8.59 9.36
C LEU A 123 -11.55 7.64 9.37
N ARG A 124 -12.09 7.27 8.20
CA ARG A 124 -13.23 6.36 8.11
C ARG A 124 -12.88 4.96 8.59
N GLY A 125 -13.77 4.37 9.38
CA GLY A 125 -13.61 3.00 9.89
C GLY A 125 -12.45 2.82 10.87
N LEU A 126 -11.85 3.92 11.35
CA LEU A 126 -10.80 3.88 12.35
C LEU A 126 -11.38 3.35 13.68
N VAL A 127 -10.92 2.19 14.13
CA VAL A 127 -11.46 1.51 15.32
C VAL A 127 -10.70 1.89 16.60
N GLY A 128 -9.42 2.25 16.45
CA GLY A 128 -8.59 2.66 17.58
C GLY A 128 -7.29 3.31 17.14
N VAL A 129 -6.56 3.87 18.10
CA VAL A 129 -5.29 4.57 17.87
C VAL A 129 -4.25 4.17 18.91
N GLY A 130 -3.00 4.02 18.46
CA GLY A 130 -1.86 3.94 19.36
C GLY A 130 -1.51 5.32 19.91
N LEU A 131 -1.58 5.50 21.23
CA LEU A 131 -1.28 6.77 21.90
C LEU A 131 -0.63 6.50 23.26
N ASP A 132 0.45 7.22 23.59
CA ASP A 132 1.01 7.24 24.94
C ASP A 132 1.52 8.65 25.28
N LEU A 133 0.79 9.34 26.17
CA LEU A 133 1.15 10.69 26.63
C LEU A 133 1.78 10.68 28.02
N ARG A 134 1.94 9.52 28.65
CA ARG A 134 2.45 9.42 30.04
C ARG A 134 3.90 9.92 30.17
N LYS A 135 4.65 9.89 29.07
CA LYS A 135 6.04 10.38 28.97
C LYS A 135 6.13 11.82 28.44
N LEU A 136 5.01 12.51 28.23
CA LEU A 136 5.02 13.89 27.77
C LEU A 136 5.66 14.78 28.85
N LYS A 137 6.64 15.59 28.46
CA LYS A 137 7.31 16.53 29.35
C LYS A 137 6.28 17.57 29.86
N PRO A 138 6.17 17.79 31.18
CA PRO A 138 5.31 18.84 31.70
C PRO A 138 5.83 20.24 31.30
N PRO A 139 4.93 21.22 31.07
CA PRO A 139 5.32 22.62 30.97
C PRO A 139 5.88 23.15 32.32
N PRO A 140 6.52 24.33 32.33
CA PRO A 140 6.96 24.97 33.55
C PRO A 140 5.80 25.16 34.54
N GLY A 141 6.03 24.89 35.82
CA GLY A 141 5.02 25.02 36.87
C GLY A 141 4.02 23.85 36.98
N GLU A 142 4.02 22.90 36.03
CA GLU A 142 3.17 21.71 36.09
C GLU A 142 3.83 20.53 36.82
N SER A 143 2.98 19.64 37.32
CA SER A 143 3.41 18.44 38.06
C SER A 143 4.01 17.34 37.15
N ASN A 144 4.77 16.42 37.74
CA ASN A 144 5.30 15.24 37.04
C ASN A 144 4.21 14.24 36.59
N VAL A 145 2.96 14.38 37.05
CA VAL A 145 1.80 13.58 36.62
C VAL A 145 1.02 14.21 35.47
N PHE A 146 1.47 15.34 34.92
CA PHE A 146 0.82 16.04 33.81
C PHE A 146 0.51 15.13 32.61
N GLY A 147 1.52 14.39 32.12
CA GLY A 147 1.36 13.47 30.99
C GLY A 147 0.37 12.33 31.28
N GLN A 148 0.35 11.83 32.52
CA GLN A 148 -0.62 10.81 32.94
C GLN A 148 -2.06 11.36 32.92
N ARG A 149 -2.28 12.54 33.51
CA ARG A 149 -3.60 13.19 33.51
C ARG A 149 -4.11 13.45 32.09
N LEU A 150 -3.23 13.91 31.20
CA LEU A 150 -3.56 14.09 29.78
C LEU A 150 -3.89 12.76 29.09
N HIS A 151 -3.10 11.72 29.33
CA HIS A 151 -3.36 10.40 28.75
C HIS A 151 -4.73 9.85 29.16
N GLU A 152 -5.09 9.99 30.44
CA GLU A 152 -6.41 9.59 30.95
C GLU A 152 -7.55 10.42 30.35
N ALA A 153 -7.34 11.73 30.16
CA ALA A 153 -8.32 12.62 29.53
C ALA A 153 -8.53 12.31 28.04
N PHE A 154 -7.45 12.08 27.28
CA PHE A 154 -7.53 11.63 25.89
C PHE A 154 -8.25 10.29 25.78
N THR A 155 -7.84 9.31 26.59
CA THR A 155 -8.44 7.97 26.60
C THR A 155 -9.94 8.03 26.87
N ARG A 156 -10.36 8.87 27.81
CA ARG A 156 -11.78 9.09 28.10
C ARG A 156 -12.51 9.70 26.91
N LYS A 157 -12.04 10.83 26.37
CA LYS A 157 -12.66 11.51 25.22
C LYS A 157 -12.78 10.60 23.99
N PHE A 158 -11.73 9.85 23.68
CA PHE A 158 -11.71 8.93 22.54
C PHE A 158 -12.69 7.78 22.74
N ARG A 159 -12.68 7.15 23.93
CA ARG A 159 -13.62 6.08 24.26
C ARG A 159 -15.07 6.56 24.20
N ASP A 160 -15.36 7.75 24.71
CA ASP A 160 -16.71 8.32 24.69
C ASP A 160 -17.17 8.63 23.25
N ALA A 161 -16.24 8.77 22.30
CA ALA A 161 -16.51 8.88 20.86
C ALA A 161 -16.51 7.53 20.12
N GLY A 162 -16.33 6.41 20.82
CA GLY A 162 -16.28 5.06 20.23
C GLY A 162 -14.92 4.62 19.69
N LEU A 163 -13.85 5.39 19.94
CA LEU A 163 -12.48 5.05 19.57
C LEU A 163 -11.72 4.39 20.73
N ILE A 164 -11.05 3.28 20.44
CA ILE A 164 -10.22 2.60 21.43
C ILE A 164 -8.82 3.20 21.44
N VAL A 165 -8.33 3.64 22.59
CA VAL A 165 -6.93 3.99 22.78
C VAL A 165 -6.17 2.74 23.23
N VAL A 166 -5.14 2.38 22.47
CA VAL A 166 -4.27 1.23 22.75
C VAL A 166 -2.82 1.70 22.90
N SER A 167 -1.96 0.83 23.42
CA SER A 167 -0.52 1.10 23.42
C SER A 167 0.03 1.20 21.99
N PRO A 168 1.15 1.93 21.77
CA PRO A 168 1.80 1.99 20.46
C PRO A 168 2.19 0.62 19.88
N ASP A 169 2.44 -0.38 20.72
CA ASP A 169 2.78 -1.74 20.30
C ASP A 169 1.53 -2.54 19.89
N GLU A 170 0.43 -2.39 20.63
CA GLU A 170 -0.85 -2.99 20.27
C GLU A 170 -1.42 -2.41 18.98
N SER A 171 -1.17 -1.12 18.69
CA SER A 171 -1.66 -0.49 17.46
C SER A 171 -1.07 -1.12 16.20
N ALA A 172 0.08 -1.81 16.28
CA ALA A 172 0.64 -2.57 15.17
C ALA A 172 -0.26 -3.73 14.69
N ARG A 173 -1.22 -4.15 15.52
CA ARG A 173 -2.21 -5.21 15.20
C ARG A 173 -3.53 -4.64 14.65
N LEU A 174 -3.73 -3.34 14.74
CA LEU A 174 -4.92 -2.68 14.20
C LEU A 174 -4.78 -2.45 12.69
N PRO A 175 -5.88 -2.47 11.92
CA PRO A 175 -5.88 -2.08 10.51
C PRO A 175 -5.28 -0.67 10.35
N GLY A 176 -4.40 -0.49 9.37
CA GLY A 176 -3.71 0.78 9.15
C GLY A 176 -2.63 1.13 10.18
N GLN A 177 -2.40 0.31 11.22
CA GLN A 177 -1.42 0.57 12.29
C GLN A 177 -1.39 2.04 12.79
N PRO A 178 -2.55 2.60 13.18
CA PRO A 178 -2.69 4.00 13.50
C PRO A 178 -1.86 4.40 14.71
N LYS A 179 -1.10 5.49 14.57
CA LYS A 179 -0.28 6.08 15.63
C LYS A 179 -0.58 7.56 15.74
N PHE A 180 -1.11 7.97 16.88
CA PHE A 180 -1.38 9.36 17.20
C PHE A 180 -0.18 9.93 17.97
N ASN A 181 0.47 10.93 17.38
CA ASN A 181 1.61 11.61 17.95
C ASN A 181 1.19 13.01 18.39
N LEU A 182 1.68 13.43 19.55
CA LEU A 182 1.48 14.77 20.07
C LEU A 182 2.82 15.36 20.48
N PHE A 183 3.07 16.56 19.98
CA PHE A 183 4.25 17.35 20.24
C PHE A 183 3.80 18.64 20.91
N PHE A 184 4.41 18.92 22.06
CA PHE A 184 4.18 20.13 22.81
C PHE A 184 5.53 20.85 22.97
N SER A 185 5.60 22.06 22.46
CA SER A 185 6.80 22.88 22.48
C SER A 185 6.48 24.20 23.16
N PHE A 186 7.32 24.61 24.10
CA PHE A 186 7.23 25.88 24.78
C PHE A 186 8.59 26.57 24.78
N SER A 187 8.58 27.90 24.73
CA SER A 187 9.74 28.76 24.87
C SER A 187 9.53 29.63 26.10
N ASP A 188 10.50 29.59 26.98
CA ASP A 188 10.61 30.45 28.16
C ASP A 188 11.98 31.11 28.04
N ASP A 189 12.03 32.21 27.29
CA ASP A 189 13.27 32.97 27.11
C ASP A 189 13.39 33.95 28.29
N ASP A 190 14.39 33.70 29.14
CA ASP A 190 14.72 34.52 30.30
C ASP A 190 14.94 36.00 29.95
N SER A 191 15.19 36.33 28.67
CA SER A 191 15.46 37.69 28.21
C SER A 191 14.22 38.51 27.84
N THR A 192 13.08 37.90 27.53
CA THR A 192 11.90 38.61 27.02
C THR A 192 10.68 38.56 27.93
N CYS A 193 10.69 37.77 29.02
CA CYS A 193 9.51 37.52 29.87
C CYS A 193 8.27 37.04 29.09
N GLU A 194 8.43 36.60 27.83
CA GLU A 194 7.35 36.17 26.97
C GLU A 194 7.33 34.64 26.88
N TYR A 195 6.50 34.02 27.73
CA TYR A 195 6.20 32.62 27.64
C TYR A 195 5.31 32.34 26.42
N THR A 196 5.76 31.47 25.52
CA THR A 196 4.98 31.07 24.35
C THR A 196 4.99 29.56 24.20
N PHE A 197 3.90 28.99 23.68
CA PHE A 197 3.83 27.56 23.42
C PHE A 197 3.04 27.23 22.16
N SER A 198 3.25 26.01 21.67
CA SER A 198 2.56 25.45 20.51
C SER A 198 2.31 23.96 20.71
N VAL A 199 1.19 23.51 20.17
CA VAL A 199 0.79 22.11 20.15
C VAL A 199 0.71 21.69 18.68
N PHE A 200 1.31 20.54 18.37
CA PHE A 200 1.15 19.87 17.10
C PHE A 200 0.75 18.42 17.34
N ALA A 201 -0.27 17.95 16.65
CA ALA A 201 -0.71 16.57 16.71
C ALA A 201 -0.82 15.99 15.30
N SER A 202 -0.56 14.70 15.16
CA SER A 202 -0.70 14.01 13.89
C SER A 202 -1.11 12.56 14.07
N LEU A 203 -1.86 12.05 13.08
CA LEU A 203 -2.12 10.62 12.94
C LEU A 203 -1.30 10.10 11.76
N SER A 204 -0.52 9.05 11.99
CA SER A 204 0.08 8.27 10.92
C SER A 204 -0.56 6.91 10.80
N GLN A 205 -0.64 6.41 9.56
CA GLN A 205 -1.12 5.08 9.24
C GLN A 205 -0.17 4.40 8.24
N THR A 206 -0.24 3.09 8.14
CA THR A 206 0.50 2.28 7.17
C THR A 206 -0.27 2.22 5.86
N ALA A 207 0.33 2.71 4.78
CA ALA A 207 -0.15 2.59 3.42
C ALA A 207 0.67 1.57 2.63
N LEU A 208 0.03 0.94 1.64
CA LEU A 208 0.71 0.07 0.66
C LEU A 208 1.03 0.88 -0.60
N LEU A 209 2.20 0.62 -1.16
CA LEU A 209 2.62 1.26 -2.39
C LEU A 209 1.97 0.56 -3.59
N SER A 210 1.16 1.28 -4.38
CA SER A 210 0.42 0.69 -5.52
C SER A 210 1.31 -0.04 -6.53
N ARG A 211 2.51 0.49 -6.82
CA ARG A 211 3.50 -0.15 -7.70
C ARG A 211 4.18 -1.40 -7.13
N ASP A 212 4.20 -1.57 -5.80
CA ASP A 212 4.75 -2.75 -5.12
C ASP A 212 4.09 -2.93 -3.75
N LEU A 213 3.02 -3.73 -3.72
CA LEU A 213 2.22 -3.99 -2.51
C LEU A 213 2.98 -4.75 -1.40
N ARG A 214 4.21 -5.21 -1.66
CA ARG A 214 5.09 -5.77 -0.61
C ARG A 214 5.76 -4.67 0.21
N THR A 215 5.74 -3.43 -0.29
CA THR A 215 6.30 -2.27 0.40
C THR A 215 5.23 -1.56 1.23
N LYS A 216 5.50 -1.44 2.53
CA LYS A 216 4.69 -0.69 3.49
C LYS A 216 5.37 0.65 3.80
N LEU A 217 4.59 1.71 3.87
CA LEU A 217 5.05 3.05 4.23
C LEU A 217 4.23 3.58 5.39
N SER A 218 4.88 4.21 6.37
CA SER A 218 4.18 5.01 7.38
C SER A 218 3.94 6.40 6.81
N VAL A 219 2.69 6.82 6.69
CA VAL A 219 2.27 8.10 6.10
C VAL A 219 1.44 8.89 7.11
N GLY A 220 1.66 10.21 7.14
CA GLY A 220 0.80 11.13 7.90
C GLY A 220 -0.51 11.33 7.15
N VAL A 221 -1.63 11.05 7.80
CA VAL A 221 -2.97 11.12 7.20
C VAL A 221 -3.82 12.24 7.77
N TRP A 222 -3.45 12.73 8.95
CA TRP A 222 -4.12 13.83 9.60
C TRP A 222 -3.12 14.61 10.45
N SER A 223 -3.30 15.92 10.54
CA SER A 223 -2.51 16.78 11.41
C SER A 223 -3.30 17.98 11.89
N PHE A 224 -2.91 18.50 13.05
CA PHE A 224 -3.46 19.70 13.64
C PHE A 224 -2.36 20.48 14.33
N SER A 225 -2.40 21.81 14.24
CA SER A 225 -1.51 22.69 14.99
C SER A 225 -2.29 23.83 15.60
N THR A 226 -1.93 24.19 16.83
CA THR A 226 -2.49 25.36 17.50
C THR A 226 -1.42 26.07 18.32
N LYS A 227 -1.63 27.37 18.49
CA LYS A 227 -0.88 28.26 19.37
C LYS A 227 -1.87 29.22 20.04
N PRO A 228 -1.61 29.67 21.26
CA PRO A 228 -2.44 30.70 21.90
C PRO A 228 -2.55 31.93 21.01
N LYS A 229 -3.76 32.47 20.88
CA LYS A 229 -3.96 33.78 20.26
C LYS A 229 -3.57 34.88 21.24
N HIS A 230 -3.18 36.04 20.71
CA HIS A 230 -2.88 37.19 21.57
C HIS A 230 -4.12 37.56 22.42
N GLY A 231 -3.91 37.68 23.74
CA GLY A 231 -5.00 37.95 24.70
C GLY A 231 -5.85 36.74 25.09
N GLU A 232 -5.56 35.55 24.57
CA GLU A 232 -6.27 34.33 24.94
C GLU A 232 -5.69 33.73 26.23
N THR A 233 -6.53 33.55 27.25
CA THR A 233 -6.15 32.81 28.46
C THR A 233 -6.40 31.32 28.22
N LEU A 234 -5.42 30.64 27.65
CA LEU A 234 -5.45 29.21 27.38
C LEU A 234 -4.36 28.51 28.18
N THR A 235 -4.73 27.53 29.00
CA THR A 235 -3.74 26.68 29.67
C THR A 235 -3.12 25.70 28.66
N GLU A 236 -1.90 25.25 28.94
CA GLU A 236 -1.20 24.24 28.14
C GLU A 236 -2.00 22.94 28.08
N TYR A 237 -2.60 22.56 29.21
CA TYR A 237 -3.45 21.39 29.32
C TYR A 237 -4.65 21.49 28.36
N ASP A 238 -5.35 22.62 28.37
CA ASP A 238 -6.50 22.85 27.50
C ASP A 238 -6.09 22.95 26.02
N ALA A 239 -4.94 23.57 25.73
CA ALA A 239 -4.41 23.64 24.38
C ALA A 239 -4.08 22.27 23.80
N ILE A 240 -3.54 21.38 24.62
CA ILE A 240 -3.26 19.98 24.24
C ILE A 240 -4.59 19.24 24.03
N LEU A 241 -5.59 19.44 24.89
CA LEU A 241 -6.91 18.84 24.71
C LEU A 241 -7.65 19.34 23.46
N ARG A 242 -7.41 20.56 22.98
CA ARG A 242 -7.96 21.02 21.70
C ARG A 242 -7.53 20.15 20.52
N ALA A 243 -6.33 19.55 20.57
CA ALA A 243 -5.90 18.62 19.53
C ALA A 243 -6.74 17.33 19.55
N ALA A 244 -7.14 16.84 20.73
CA ALA A 244 -8.09 15.74 20.86
C ALA A 244 -9.46 16.14 20.29
N ASP A 245 -9.95 17.32 20.66
CA ASP A 245 -11.27 17.79 20.24
C ASP A 245 -11.35 17.97 18.71
N ALA A 246 -10.34 18.60 18.10
CA ALA A 246 -10.25 18.74 16.65
C ALA A 246 -10.17 17.39 15.93
N PHE A 247 -9.41 16.43 16.49
CA PHE A 247 -9.36 15.08 15.92
C PHE A 247 -10.72 14.38 15.98
N LEU A 248 -11.41 14.48 17.12
CA LEU A 248 -12.70 13.83 17.32
C LEU A 248 -13.83 14.47 16.53
N GLU A 249 -13.74 15.77 16.25
CA GLU A 249 -14.63 16.47 15.31
C GLU A 249 -14.51 15.87 13.91
N ASP A 250 -13.30 15.86 13.34
CA ASP A 250 -13.03 15.29 12.02
C ASP A 250 -13.37 13.80 11.96
N PHE A 251 -13.09 13.04 13.04
CA PHE A 251 -13.44 11.62 13.13
C PHE A 251 -14.96 11.40 13.09
N LYS A 252 -15.74 12.21 13.83
CA LYS A 252 -17.20 12.10 13.83
C LYS A 252 -17.78 12.49 12.48
N GLU A 253 -17.25 13.52 11.83
CA GLU A 253 -17.66 13.93 10.49
C GLU A 253 -17.40 12.81 9.47
N ALA A 254 -16.20 12.22 9.50
CA ALA A 254 -15.84 11.11 8.61
C ALA A 254 -16.75 9.88 8.78
N ASN A 255 -17.23 9.62 10.00
CA ASN A 255 -18.01 8.44 10.35
C ASN A 255 -19.51 8.73 10.60
N ALA A 256 -20.02 9.89 10.18
CA ALA A 256 -21.43 10.24 10.32
C ALA A 256 -22.32 9.38 9.41
N PRO A 257 -23.56 9.02 9.84
CA PRO A 257 -24.50 8.27 9.01
C PRO A 257 -24.84 9.07 7.74
N GLY A 258 -24.52 8.52 6.57
CA GLY A 258 -24.73 9.18 5.27
C GLY A 258 -23.45 9.52 4.50
N ASN A 259 -22.28 9.42 5.13
CA ASN A 259 -20.98 9.63 4.48
C ASN A 259 -20.29 8.32 4.02
N GLY A 260 -21.03 7.20 4.01
CA GLY A 260 -20.57 5.91 3.48
C GLY A 260 -21.12 5.69 2.08
N ASN A 261 -20.24 5.77 1.06
CA ASN A 261 -20.53 5.31 -0.31
C ASN A 261 -20.53 3.79 -0.39
#